data_AF-A0A0D2FX82-F1
#
_entry.id   AF-A0A0D2FX82-F1
#
_cell.length_a   1.000
_cell.length_b   1.000
_cell.length_c   1.000
_cell.angle_alpha   90.00
_cell.angle_beta   90.00
_cell.angle_gamma   90.00
#
_symmetry.space_group_name_H-M   'P 1'
#
loop_
_entity.id
_entity.type
_entity.pdbx_description
1 polymer ?
#
loop_
_entity_poly.entity_id
_entity_poly.type
_entity_poly.pdbx_seq_one_letter_code
_entity_poly.pdbx_strand_id
1 'polypeptide(L)'
;MASTAGSYVLLNSEPSQPQDRLEHNPPPKSDADAVNEPVEVNGKNDGLVAAASQNSAANGSAPAPIVNGARKRLDEEKAIYEKHLCKEGETSLTGIKLSENLEKNLTHKTRTPPREKKPNKPSKQQDVPDAQLASGRRAGAGWERSAMRWAPLNVPLQRRLQTLAVLWHTTSIPLFLSLFFLLCAIPLAWPLLIPYLIYTLLISEEATNGTLSRRSNWMRRSKFWSLFASYFPARLHRTVELEPTRKYIFGYHPHGIISHGAFAAFATEALGFADLYPGITNTLLTLDTNFRVPFYRDYALAMGLASVSRESIENLLSKGGHNGEGMGRAVTIVIGGARESLDARPHSLRLVLRSRKGFIKLAIRMGADLVPVLAFGENELYDQVDSVEHPWIYKGQMIVKKMMGFTIPLFHARGIFNYDVGLMPYRRAVNIVVGRPIRVVQQGSKDNKVDEAYLDQVHTEYVAELVRLWDGYKNTFAKDRKGELEIVE
;
A
#
# COMPACT_ATOMS: atom_id res chain seq x y z
N MET A 1 10.15 46.97 -58.38
CA MET A 1 9.73 48.38 -58.20
C MET A 1 9.95 48.76 -56.74
N ALA A 2 10.20 50.04 -56.49
CA ALA A 2 10.32 50.69 -55.17
C ALA A 2 11.49 50.25 -54.25
N SER A 3 12.18 51.26 -53.73
CA SER A 3 13.34 51.23 -52.83
C SER A 3 13.00 52.05 -51.58
N THR A 4 13.51 51.64 -50.42
CA THR A 4 14.08 52.46 -49.31
C THR A 4 14.47 51.49 -48.17
N ALA A 5 15.74 51.37 -47.72
CA ALA A 5 16.57 52.31 -46.98
C ALA A 5 15.94 52.73 -45.62
N GLY A 6 16.56 52.56 -44.44
CA GLY A 6 17.84 51.91 -44.08
C GLY A 6 18.38 52.45 -42.75
N SER A 7 19.07 51.64 -41.93
CA SER A 7 20.10 52.06 -40.94
C SER A 7 20.65 50.85 -40.17
N TYR A 8 21.98 50.83 -39.97
CA TYR A 8 22.69 49.82 -39.19
C TYR A 8 22.97 50.34 -37.77
N VAL A 9 23.01 49.43 -36.78
CA VAL A 9 23.80 49.61 -35.55
C VAL A 9 24.68 48.37 -35.38
N LEU A 10 25.92 48.57 -34.96
CA LEU A 10 26.99 47.58 -34.97
C LEU A 10 26.80 46.45 -33.94
N LEU A 11 27.40 45.30 -34.28
CA LEU A 11 27.64 44.18 -33.37
C LEU A 11 28.49 44.64 -32.17
N ASN A 12 28.04 44.35 -30.95
CA ASN A 12 28.92 44.41 -29.78
C ASN A 12 29.91 43.23 -29.84
N SER A 13 31.20 43.57 -29.87
CA SER A 13 32.32 42.64 -29.72
C SER A 13 32.35 42.00 -28.34
N GLU A 14 32.66 40.70 -28.25
CA GLU A 14 32.88 40.02 -26.96
C GLU A 14 34.07 40.64 -26.19
N PRO A 15 33.97 40.87 -24.87
CA PRO A 15 35.08 41.36 -24.06
C PRO A 15 36.15 40.26 -23.94
N SER A 16 37.37 40.62 -24.34
CA SER A 16 38.46 39.68 -24.64
C SER A 16 39.47 39.48 -23.50
N GLN A 17 39.11 39.75 -22.24
CA GLN A 17 39.93 39.37 -21.07
C GLN A 17 39.11 38.80 -19.89
N PRO A 18 39.71 37.95 -19.03
CA PRO A 18 38.96 37.23 -18.00
C PRO A 18 38.49 38.06 -16.80
N GLN A 19 39.06 39.25 -16.57
CA GLN A 19 38.85 40.03 -15.34
C GLN A 19 37.51 40.79 -15.33
N ASP A 20 37.10 41.36 -16.47
CA ASP A 20 35.83 42.11 -16.59
C ASP A 20 34.58 41.24 -16.39
N ARG A 21 34.72 39.91 -16.42
CA ARG A 21 33.60 38.97 -16.26
C ARG A 21 33.16 38.79 -14.79
N LEU A 22 33.94 39.29 -13.83
CA LEU A 22 33.67 39.14 -12.39
C LEU A 22 32.87 40.32 -11.79
N GLU A 23 32.89 41.51 -12.39
CA GLU A 23 32.15 42.68 -11.86
C GLU A 23 30.65 42.66 -12.13
N HIS A 24 30.16 41.77 -13.01
CA HIS A 24 28.74 41.71 -13.41
C HIS A 24 27.99 40.45 -12.96
N ASN A 25 28.65 39.49 -12.30
CA ASN A 25 28.00 38.32 -11.69
C ASN A 25 28.82 37.78 -10.51
N PRO A 26 28.59 38.25 -9.27
CA PRO A 26 29.20 37.64 -8.09
C PRO A 26 28.58 36.24 -7.82
N PRO A 27 29.37 35.25 -7.37
CA PRO A 27 28.85 33.93 -7.04
C PRO A 27 27.99 33.95 -5.76
N PRO A 28 27.04 33.01 -5.61
CA PRO A 28 26.21 32.90 -4.41
C PRO A 28 27.07 32.52 -3.19
N LYS A 29 26.82 33.20 -2.06
CA LYS A 29 27.49 32.92 -0.77
C LYS A 29 27.02 31.58 -0.18
N SER A 30 27.91 30.88 0.51
CA SER A 30 27.60 29.67 1.28
C SER A 30 27.02 30.00 2.66
N ASP A 31 26.10 29.17 3.14
CA ASP A 31 25.32 29.34 4.38
C ASP A 31 26.11 29.30 5.72
N ALA A 32 27.44 29.46 5.69
CA ALA A 32 28.29 29.48 6.89
C ALA A 32 28.50 30.90 7.47
N ASP A 33 28.36 31.95 6.67
CA ASP A 33 28.73 33.34 7.04
C ASP A 33 27.53 34.22 7.46
N ALA A 34 26.37 33.62 7.73
CA ALA A 34 25.13 34.34 8.07
C ALA A 34 24.85 34.44 9.58
N VAL A 35 25.76 33.96 10.44
CA VAL A 35 25.61 33.95 11.90
C VAL A 35 26.86 34.50 12.58
N ASN A 36 27.00 35.83 12.57
CA ASN A 36 27.67 36.65 13.60
C ASN A 36 27.68 38.12 13.15
N GLU A 37 27.02 38.99 13.92
CA GLU A 37 27.48 40.33 14.39
C GLU A 37 26.25 41.19 14.80
N PRO A 38 26.38 42.13 15.76
CA PRO A 38 25.26 42.57 16.60
C PRO A 38 24.62 43.92 16.22
N VAL A 39 23.55 44.23 16.96
CA VAL A 39 22.75 45.47 16.88
C VAL A 39 23.53 46.69 17.37
N GLU A 40 23.47 47.80 16.63
CA GLU A 40 23.74 49.14 17.17
C GLU A 40 22.65 50.16 16.80
N VAL A 41 22.51 51.18 17.64
CA VAL A 41 21.37 52.11 17.69
C VAL A 41 21.80 53.51 17.27
N ASN A 42 21.08 54.12 16.33
CA ASN A 42 20.79 55.56 16.42
C ASN A 42 19.61 55.97 15.55
N GLY A 43 18.80 56.91 16.05
CA GLY A 43 17.60 57.39 15.36
C GLY A 43 17.68 58.85 14.90
N LYS A 44 16.71 59.27 14.11
CA LYS A 44 16.23 60.67 14.03
C LYS A 44 14.81 60.72 13.47
N ASN A 45 14.05 61.71 13.93
CA ASN A 45 12.62 61.89 13.66
C ASN A 45 12.34 62.54 12.30
N ASP A 46 11.09 62.37 11.82
CA ASP A 46 10.13 63.39 11.35
C ASP A 46 9.22 62.75 10.27
N GLY A 47 7.88 62.87 10.25
CA GLY A 47 6.91 63.45 11.20
C GLY A 47 5.48 63.42 10.61
N LEU A 48 4.44 63.48 11.46
CA LEU A 48 2.99 63.56 11.13
C LEU A 48 2.37 62.32 10.40
N VAL A 49 1.08 61.93 10.56
CA VAL A 49 -0.13 62.57 11.12
C VAL A 49 -0.86 61.62 12.11
N ALA A 50 -1.65 62.18 13.05
CA ALA A 50 -2.53 61.48 14.00
C ALA A 50 -3.73 60.74 13.32
N ALA A 51 -4.54 59.87 13.93
CA ALA A 51 -5.15 59.96 15.26
C ALA A 51 -5.95 58.71 15.65
N ALA A 52 -6.15 58.53 16.98
CA ALA A 52 -7.27 57.83 17.63
C ALA A 52 -7.39 56.28 17.44
N SER A 53 -7.77 55.47 18.44
CA SER A 53 -8.11 55.75 19.85
C SER A 53 -8.26 54.44 20.66
N GLN A 54 -7.67 54.37 21.87
CA GLN A 54 -8.16 53.63 23.07
C GLN A 54 -8.32 52.08 22.98
N ASN A 55 -8.18 51.25 24.03
CA ASN A 55 -7.63 51.34 25.40
C ASN A 55 -7.29 49.87 25.81
N SER A 56 -6.21 49.54 26.54
CA SER A 56 -6.03 49.67 28.00
C SER A 56 -7.13 48.97 28.84
N ALA A 57 -6.89 48.14 29.87
CA ALA A 57 -5.69 47.47 30.39
C ALA A 57 -6.08 46.38 31.44
N ALA A 58 -5.21 45.38 31.62
CA ALA A 58 -4.72 44.74 32.86
C ALA A 58 -5.63 44.29 34.06
N ASN A 59 -5.34 43.06 34.50
CA ASN A 59 -5.24 42.51 35.89
C ASN A 59 -6.44 42.40 36.86
N GLY A 60 -6.58 41.21 37.47
CA GLY A 60 -7.37 40.93 38.69
C GLY A 60 -7.23 39.47 39.16
N SER A 61 -7.03 39.23 40.47
CA SER A 61 -6.76 37.89 41.05
C SER A 61 -8.01 37.14 41.56
N ALA A 62 -7.85 35.83 41.84
CA ALA A 62 -8.90 34.85 42.16
C ALA A 62 -9.59 35.00 43.54
N PRO A 63 -10.68 34.24 43.85
CA PRO A 63 -10.53 32.85 44.33
C PRO A 63 -11.56 31.82 43.76
N ALA A 64 -11.44 30.57 44.21
CA ALA A 64 -12.11 29.36 43.67
C ALA A 64 -13.58 29.15 44.09
N PRO A 65 -14.25 28.13 43.51
CA PRO A 65 -14.75 27.05 44.39
C PRO A 65 -14.35 25.63 43.93
N ILE A 66 -14.33 24.71 44.90
CA ILE A 66 -14.06 23.27 44.72
C ILE A 66 -15.38 22.51 44.61
N VAL A 67 -15.60 21.74 43.54
CA VAL A 67 -16.41 20.48 43.59
C VAL A 67 -15.80 19.42 42.65
N ASN A 68 -15.77 18.19 43.15
CA ASN A 68 -15.17 16.98 42.57
C ASN A 68 -15.76 16.51 41.23
N GLY A 69 -14.97 15.77 40.43
CA GLY A 69 -15.53 14.71 39.56
C GLY A 69 -14.74 14.30 38.31
N ALA A 70 -13.97 13.21 38.40
CA ALA A 70 -13.59 12.33 37.27
C ALA A 70 -12.88 12.95 36.04
N ARG A 71 -11.57 13.20 36.13
CA ARG A 71 -10.68 13.22 34.96
C ARG A 71 -10.64 11.82 34.31
N LYS A 72 -11.32 11.63 33.19
CA LYS A 72 -11.18 10.43 32.36
C LYS A 72 -9.84 10.49 31.64
N ARG A 73 -8.86 9.69 32.08
CA ARG A 73 -7.58 9.51 31.37
C ARG A 73 -7.91 8.94 29.99
N LEU A 74 -7.46 9.61 28.93
CA LEU A 74 -7.41 9.01 27.59
C LEU A 74 -6.19 8.09 27.58
N ASP A 75 -6.43 6.79 27.52
CA ASP A 75 -5.35 5.81 27.43
C ASP A 75 -4.72 5.86 26.03
N GLU A 76 -3.40 6.01 26.00
CA GLU A 76 -2.60 5.93 24.78
C GLU A 76 -2.58 4.48 24.26
N GLU A 77 -3.26 4.19 23.16
CA GLU A 77 -3.11 2.89 22.46
C GLU A 77 -1.70 2.80 21.84
N LYS A 78 -0.74 2.25 22.60
CA LYS A 78 0.60 1.95 22.09
C LYS A 78 0.56 0.84 21.03
N ALA A 79 1.01 1.16 19.83
CA ALA A 79 1.36 0.17 18.81
C ALA A 79 2.50 -0.72 19.32
N ILE A 80 2.41 -2.03 19.07
CA ILE A 80 3.48 -2.98 19.43
C ILE A 80 4.41 -3.11 18.23
N TYR A 81 5.61 -2.57 18.38
CA TYR A 81 6.68 -2.68 17.39
C TYR A 81 7.48 -3.96 17.62
N GLU A 82 7.54 -4.84 16.62
CA GLU A 82 8.36 -6.04 16.64
C GLU A 82 9.69 -5.73 15.91
N LYS A 83 10.82 -5.91 16.61
CA LYS A 83 12.15 -5.78 16.04
C LYS A 83 12.70 -7.15 15.65
N HIS A 84 12.96 -7.38 14.37
CA HIS A 84 13.69 -8.56 13.92
C HIS A 84 15.14 -8.19 13.57
N LEU A 85 16.07 -8.91 14.19
CA LEU A 85 17.50 -8.84 13.90
C LEU A 85 17.87 -10.02 12.99
N CYS A 86 18.36 -9.75 11.78
CA CYS A 86 19.05 -10.78 11.01
C CYS A 86 20.44 -11.04 11.61
N LYS A 87 20.88 -12.30 11.58
CA LYS A 87 22.27 -12.64 11.90
C LYS A 87 23.15 -12.30 10.69
N GLU A 88 24.33 -11.76 10.97
CA GLU A 88 25.30 -11.17 10.02
C GLU A 88 24.90 -9.77 9.49
N GLY A 89 25.58 -8.73 9.99
CA GLY A 89 25.48 -7.34 9.51
C GLY A 89 24.22 -6.58 9.97
N GLU A 90 24.37 -5.66 10.92
CA GLU A 90 23.29 -4.95 11.61
C GLU A 90 22.23 -4.33 10.67
N THR A 91 21.08 -5.01 10.54
CA THR A 91 19.84 -4.43 10.03
C THR A 91 18.69 -4.87 10.93
N SER A 92 18.05 -3.88 11.59
CA SER A 92 16.88 -4.09 12.45
C SER A 92 15.61 -3.74 11.68
N LEU A 93 14.83 -4.74 11.28
CA LEU A 93 13.48 -4.49 10.77
C LEU A 93 12.57 -3.99 11.88
N THR A 94 11.70 -3.03 11.57
CA THR A 94 10.55 -2.68 12.41
C THR A 94 9.27 -3.09 11.71
N GLY A 95 8.50 -4.00 12.33
CA GLY A 95 7.17 -4.40 11.89
C GLY A 95 6.09 -4.00 12.90
N ILE A 96 4.89 -3.67 12.41
CA ILE A 96 3.73 -3.35 13.26
C ILE A 96 2.81 -4.58 13.35
N LYS A 97 2.54 -5.03 14.58
CA LYS A 97 1.55 -6.06 14.91
C LYS A 97 0.28 -5.40 15.47
N LEU A 98 -0.88 -5.76 14.90
CA LEU A 98 -2.19 -5.38 15.45
C LEU A 98 -2.33 -5.88 16.90
N SER A 99 -2.80 -5.01 17.81
CA SER A 99 -2.59 -5.18 19.25
C SER A 99 -3.38 -6.33 19.91
N GLU A 100 -2.74 -6.97 20.91
CA GLU A 100 -3.24 -8.17 21.61
C GLU A 100 -4.42 -7.90 22.55
N ASN A 101 -4.76 -6.63 22.82
CA ASN A 101 -5.88 -6.26 23.67
C ASN A 101 -7.26 -6.59 23.06
N LEU A 102 -7.32 -6.96 21.78
CA LEU A 102 -8.53 -7.52 21.17
C LEU A 102 -8.75 -9.01 21.51
N GLU A 103 -7.69 -9.78 21.81
CA GLU A 103 -7.80 -11.21 22.14
C GLU A 103 -8.26 -11.42 23.60
N LYS A 104 -7.83 -10.57 24.53
CA LYS A 104 -8.17 -10.67 25.97
C LYS A 104 -9.65 -10.44 26.30
N ASN A 105 -10.41 -9.82 25.40
CA ASN A 105 -11.85 -9.60 25.59
C ASN A 105 -12.73 -10.81 25.21
N LEU A 106 -12.13 -11.95 24.81
CA LEU A 106 -12.83 -13.19 24.46
C LEU A 106 -12.76 -14.28 25.55
N THR A 107 -12.03 -14.06 26.65
CA THR A 107 -11.78 -15.06 27.70
C THR A 107 -12.41 -14.72 29.06
N HIS A 108 -13.72 -14.45 29.07
CA HIS A 108 -14.48 -14.40 30.34
C HIS A 108 -15.93 -14.91 30.21
N LYS A 109 -16.12 -16.24 30.26
CA LYS A 109 -17.31 -16.90 30.86
C LYS A 109 -17.20 -18.44 30.84
N THR A 110 -16.80 -19.02 31.97
CA THR A 110 -17.33 -20.32 32.42
C THR A 110 -17.45 -20.29 33.95
N ARG A 111 -18.66 -20.42 34.49
CA ARG A 111 -18.90 -20.63 35.94
C ARG A 111 -19.23 -22.10 36.15
N THR A 112 -18.47 -22.77 37.01
CA THR A 112 -18.70 -24.16 37.43
C THR A 112 -19.60 -24.22 38.66
N PRO A 113 -20.53 -25.20 38.76
CA PRO A 113 -21.16 -25.59 40.03
C PRO A 113 -20.47 -26.85 40.65
N PRO A 114 -20.73 -27.18 41.93
CA PRO A 114 -19.83 -28.00 42.75
C PRO A 114 -20.11 -29.52 42.76
N ARG A 115 -19.25 -30.22 43.52
CA ARG A 115 -19.00 -31.67 43.54
C ARG A 115 -19.58 -32.34 44.79
N GLU A 116 -20.25 -33.48 44.63
CA GLU A 116 -20.68 -34.35 45.74
C GLU A 116 -19.71 -35.52 46.02
N LYS A 117 -19.91 -36.20 47.16
CA LYS A 117 -18.95 -37.12 47.80
C LYS A 117 -19.25 -38.62 47.54
N LYS A 118 -18.20 -39.44 47.69
CA LYS A 118 -18.19 -40.93 47.60
C LYS A 118 -18.97 -41.59 48.76
N PRO A 119 -19.38 -42.86 48.61
CA PRO A 119 -18.54 -44.01 49.02
C PRO A 119 -18.54 -45.17 47.96
N ASN A 120 -17.79 -46.30 48.04
CA ASN A 120 -16.79 -46.79 49.01
C ASN A 120 -15.61 -47.56 48.32
N LYS A 121 -15.23 -48.77 48.80
CA LYS A 121 -14.27 -49.77 48.23
C LYS A 121 -14.75 -51.19 48.63
N PRO A 122 -14.33 -52.31 47.98
CA PRO A 122 -13.02 -52.93 48.31
C PRO A 122 -12.24 -53.63 47.15
N SER A 123 -11.00 -53.99 47.50
CA SER A 123 -9.91 -54.72 46.84
C SER A 123 -10.16 -55.75 45.71
N LYS A 124 -9.26 -55.77 44.70
CA LYS A 124 -8.10 -56.69 44.62
C LYS A 124 -7.06 -56.25 43.56
N GLN A 125 -5.83 -56.74 43.68
CA GLN A 125 -4.70 -56.51 42.75
C GLN A 125 -4.88 -57.28 41.43
N GLN A 126 -4.42 -56.69 40.33
CA GLN A 126 -3.50 -57.33 39.36
C GLN A 126 -3.01 -56.30 38.34
N ASP A 127 -1.70 -56.21 38.15
CA ASP A 127 -1.08 -55.37 37.12
C ASP A 127 -1.22 -56.06 35.75
N VAL A 128 -1.71 -55.31 34.75
CA VAL A 128 -1.76 -55.73 33.35
C VAL A 128 -1.37 -54.52 32.47
N PRO A 129 -0.19 -54.53 31.84
CA PRO A 129 0.10 -53.58 30.77
C PRO A 129 -0.73 -53.94 29.51
N ASP A 130 -1.02 -52.94 28.69
CA ASP A 130 -1.74 -53.05 27.41
C ASP A 130 -3.23 -53.48 27.47
N ALA A 131 -4.03 -52.74 28.23
CA ALA A 131 -5.47 -52.64 27.97
C ALA A 131 -5.75 -51.59 26.86
N GLN A 132 -6.08 -52.04 25.65
CA GLN A 132 -6.56 -51.15 24.58
C GLN A 132 -7.82 -50.41 25.03
N LEU A 133 -7.75 -49.08 25.12
CA LEU A 133 -8.92 -48.26 25.43
C LEU A 133 -9.92 -48.34 24.28
N ALA A 134 -11.12 -48.85 24.57
CA ALA A 134 -12.22 -48.92 23.62
C ALA A 134 -12.67 -47.51 23.20
N SER A 135 -12.16 -47.04 22.06
CA SER A 135 -12.58 -45.78 21.44
C SER A 135 -14.05 -45.85 21.07
N GLY A 136 -14.86 -44.93 21.59
CA GLY A 136 -16.19 -44.65 21.06
C GLY A 136 -16.13 -44.17 19.59
N ARG A 137 -17.30 -43.97 18.98
CA ARG A 137 -17.39 -43.46 17.59
C ARG A 137 -16.63 -42.13 17.47
N ARG A 138 -15.56 -42.10 16.68
CA ARG A 138 -14.92 -40.85 16.24
C ARG A 138 -15.90 -40.11 15.32
N ALA A 139 -16.40 -38.96 15.76
CA ALA A 139 -17.18 -38.08 14.91
C ALA A 139 -16.35 -37.67 13.69
N GLY A 140 -16.78 -38.05 12.49
CA GLY A 140 -16.09 -37.77 11.23
C GLY A 140 -15.17 -38.88 10.71
N ALA A 141 -14.99 -40.01 11.40
CA ALA A 141 -14.26 -41.14 10.81
C ALA A 141 -15.02 -41.70 9.59
N GLY A 142 -14.41 -41.63 8.41
CA GLY A 142 -15.04 -41.91 7.12
C GLY A 142 -15.27 -40.68 6.24
N TRP A 143 -15.07 -39.46 6.77
CA TRP A 143 -15.16 -38.21 5.98
C TRP A 143 -14.07 -38.14 4.89
N GLU A 144 -12.96 -38.87 5.06
CA GLU A 144 -11.92 -39.02 4.03
C GLU A 144 -12.41 -39.64 2.71
N ARG A 145 -13.64 -40.19 2.65
CA ARG A 145 -14.24 -40.74 1.43
C ARG A 145 -15.30 -39.83 0.77
N SER A 146 -15.51 -38.61 1.27
CA SER A 146 -16.44 -37.64 0.70
C SER A 146 -15.74 -36.72 -0.32
N ALA A 147 -16.22 -36.71 -1.56
CA ALA A 147 -15.66 -35.91 -2.67
C ALA A 147 -15.83 -34.38 -2.54
N MET A 148 -16.43 -33.90 -1.45
CA MET A 148 -16.49 -32.49 -1.09
C MET A 148 -16.32 -32.36 0.42
N ARG A 149 -15.34 -31.56 0.86
CA ARG A 149 -15.20 -31.22 2.28
C ARG A 149 -16.01 -29.96 2.57
N TRP A 150 -16.83 -29.98 3.61
CA TRP A 150 -17.60 -28.81 4.06
C TRP A 150 -16.91 -28.12 5.24
N ALA A 151 -17.04 -26.80 5.34
CA ALA A 151 -16.52 -26.06 6.48
C ALA A 151 -17.26 -26.48 7.77
N PRO A 152 -16.54 -26.83 8.86
CA PRO A 152 -17.20 -27.27 10.09
C PRO A 152 -18.06 -26.14 10.68
N LEU A 153 -19.27 -26.48 11.14
CA LEU A 153 -20.24 -25.52 11.69
C LEU A 153 -19.72 -24.73 12.91
N ASN A 154 -18.64 -25.22 13.54
CA ASN A 154 -18.00 -24.63 14.73
C ASN A 154 -16.77 -23.75 14.42
N VAL A 155 -16.75 -23.01 13.29
CA VAL A 155 -15.73 -21.98 13.05
C VAL A 155 -16.02 -20.72 13.90
N PRO A 156 -15.06 -20.19 14.68
CA PRO A 156 -15.24 -18.99 15.49
C PRO A 156 -15.66 -17.75 14.69
N LEU A 157 -16.45 -16.85 15.29
CA LEU A 157 -16.97 -15.64 14.65
C LEU A 157 -15.85 -14.78 14.02
N GLN A 158 -14.73 -14.59 14.72
CA GLN A 158 -13.57 -13.85 14.21
C GLN A 158 -13.07 -14.41 12.86
N ARG A 159 -12.97 -15.74 12.72
CA ARG A 159 -12.56 -16.38 11.46
C ARG A 159 -13.62 -16.20 10.36
N ARG A 160 -14.91 -16.16 10.70
CA ARG A 160 -15.99 -15.84 9.74
C ARG A 160 -15.90 -14.39 9.26
N LEU A 161 -15.66 -13.45 10.17
CA LEU A 161 -15.50 -12.02 9.85
C LEU A 161 -14.24 -11.75 9.00
N GLN A 162 -13.13 -12.44 9.28
CA GLN A 162 -11.94 -12.43 8.41
C GLN A 162 -12.26 -12.99 7.01
N THR A 163 -12.97 -14.13 6.92
CA THR A 163 -13.42 -14.68 5.63
C THR A 163 -14.32 -13.68 4.90
N LEU A 164 -15.26 -13.03 5.59
CA LEU A 164 -16.16 -12.04 5.02
C LEU A 164 -15.40 -10.82 4.47
N ALA A 165 -14.37 -10.33 5.18
CA ALA A 165 -13.57 -9.19 4.74
C ALA A 165 -12.77 -9.49 3.45
N VAL A 166 -12.17 -10.68 3.36
CA VAL A 166 -11.48 -11.13 2.13
C VAL A 166 -12.48 -11.44 1.02
N LEU A 167 -13.63 -12.06 1.34
CA LEU A 167 -14.68 -12.33 0.36
C LEU A 167 -15.17 -11.03 -0.27
N TRP A 168 -15.54 -10.03 0.55
CA TRP A 168 -15.91 -8.69 0.10
C TRP A 168 -14.85 -8.07 -0.82
N HIS A 169 -13.57 -8.12 -0.44
CA HIS A 169 -12.51 -7.59 -1.31
C HIS A 169 -12.48 -8.32 -2.67
N THR A 170 -12.48 -9.66 -2.68
CA THR A 170 -12.45 -10.47 -3.91
C THR A 170 -13.73 -10.41 -4.77
N THR A 171 -14.90 -10.12 -4.19
CA THR A 171 -16.19 -10.10 -4.91
C THR A 171 -16.79 -8.71 -5.07
N SER A 172 -16.14 -7.65 -4.59
CA SER A 172 -16.64 -6.27 -4.70
C SER A 172 -16.92 -5.86 -6.16
N ILE A 173 -16.01 -6.14 -7.10
CA ILE A 173 -16.21 -5.83 -8.53
C ILE A 173 -17.49 -6.49 -9.09
N PRO A 174 -17.66 -7.83 -9.06
CA PRO A 174 -18.89 -8.44 -9.56
C PRO A 174 -20.13 -8.02 -8.76
N LEU A 175 -20.05 -7.81 -7.45
CA LEU A 175 -21.18 -7.30 -6.65
C LEU A 175 -21.68 -5.93 -7.12
N PHE A 176 -20.77 -4.96 -7.26
CA PHE A 176 -21.14 -3.61 -7.73
C PHE A 176 -21.61 -3.62 -9.18
N LEU A 177 -21.02 -4.46 -10.04
CA LEU A 177 -21.44 -4.61 -11.43
C LEU A 177 -22.83 -5.26 -11.55
N SER A 178 -23.13 -6.30 -10.76
CA SER A 178 -24.47 -6.89 -10.67
C SER A 178 -25.50 -5.92 -10.11
N LEU A 179 -25.15 -5.14 -9.09
CA LEU A 179 -26.01 -4.08 -8.56
C LEU A 179 -26.30 -3.00 -9.61
N PHE A 180 -25.29 -2.63 -10.41
CA PHE A 180 -25.46 -1.70 -11.53
C PHE A 180 -26.45 -2.22 -12.57
N PHE A 181 -26.27 -3.45 -13.07
CA PHE A 181 -27.22 -4.01 -14.04
C PHE A 181 -28.63 -4.21 -13.47
N LEU A 182 -28.75 -4.53 -12.18
CA LEU A 182 -30.05 -4.58 -11.49
C LEU A 182 -30.73 -3.20 -11.46
N LEU A 183 -29.98 -2.13 -11.19
CA LEU A 183 -30.52 -0.75 -11.22
C LEU A 183 -30.83 -0.28 -12.65
N CYS A 184 -30.06 -0.69 -13.67
CA CYS A 184 -30.42 -0.47 -15.07
C CYS A 184 -31.76 -1.11 -15.43
N ALA A 185 -32.08 -2.28 -14.88
CA ALA A 185 -33.34 -2.98 -15.12
C ALA A 185 -34.56 -2.35 -14.42
N ILE A 186 -34.36 -1.32 -13.58
CA ILE A 186 -35.43 -0.64 -12.83
C ILE A 186 -35.57 0.81 -13.35
N PRO A 187 -36.57 1.12 -14.19
CA PRO A 187 -36.75 2.46 -14.77
C PRO A 187 -36.87 3.59 -13.73
N LEU A 188 -37.39 3.30 -12.54
CA LEU A 188 -37.46 4.24 -11.42
C LEU A 188 -36.09 4.72 -10.92
N ALA A 189 -35.01 3.97 -11.17
CA ALA A 189 -33.65 4.37 -10.82
C ALA A 189 -32.99 5.28 -11.88
N TRP A 190 -33.51 5.31 -13.11
CA TRP A 190 -32.89 6.03 -14.23
C TRP A 190 -32.70 7.54 -14.02
N PRO A 191 -33.62 8.29 -13.37
CA PRO A 191 -33.42 9.72 -13.08
C PRO A 191 -32.18 10.01 -12.22
N LEU A 192 -31.70 9.04 -11.44
CA LEU A 192 -30.44 9.14 -10.69
C LEU A 192 -29.27 8.53 -11.46
N LEU A 193 -29.51 7.39 -12.14
CA LEU A 193 -28.49 6.61 -12.80
C LEU A 193 -27.93 7.31 -14.06
N ILE A 194 -28.77 7.98 -14.86
CA ILE A 194 -28.35 8.65 -16.09
C ILE A 194 -27.42 9.85 -15.78
N PRO A 195 -27.77 10.80 -14.88
CA PRO A 195 -26.85 11.87 -14.49
C PRO A 195 -25.55 11.35 -13.86
N TYR A 196 -25.63 10.30 -13.05
CA TYR A 196 -24.44 9.64 -12.48
C TYR A 196 -23.52 9.05 -13.57
N LEU A 197 -24.07 8.36 -14.57
CA LEU A 197 -23.29 7.83 -15.70
C LEU A 197 -22.67 8.93 -16.56
N ILE A 198 -23.42 9.99 -16.87
CA ILE A 198 -22.90 11.17 -17.58
C ILE A 198 -21.71 11.78 -16.82
N TYR A 199 -21.88 12.01 -15.52
CA TYR A 199 -20.81 12.56 -14.68
C TYR A 199 -19.57 11.64 -14.65
N THR A 200 -19.75 10.35 -14.33
CA THR A 200 -18.64 9.41 -14.16
C THR A 200 -17.89 9.07 -15.45
N LEU A 201 -18.57 9.03 -16.61
CA LEU A 201 -17.97 8.64 -17.88
C LEU A 201 -17.48 9.81 -18.74
N LEU A 202 -18.07 11.00 -18.61
CA LEU A 202 -17.77 12.15 -19.49
C LEU A 202 -17.12 13.35 -18.76
N ILE A 203 -17.18 13.42 -17.43
CA ILE A 203 -16.75 14.61 -16.66
C ILE A 203 -15.68 14.28 -15.61
N SER A 204 -15.73 13.10 -14.98
CA SER A 204 -15.04 12.86 -13.71
C SER A 204 -13.64 12.24 -13.86
N GLU A 205 -12.62 13.09 -13.91
CA GLU A 205 -11.18 12.75 -13.94
C GLU A 205 -10.57 12.38 -12.56
N GLU A 206 -11.38 12.04 -11.56
CA GLU A 206 -10.91 11.81 -10.16
C GLU A 206 -9.83 10.71 -10.03
N ALA A 207 -9.77 9.77 -10.97
CA ALA A 207 -8.79 8.68 -11.00
C ALA A 207 -7.41 9.07 -11.56
N THR A 208 -7.31 10.22 -12.25
CA THR A 208 -6.08 10.72 -12.91
C THR A 208 -5.65 12.10 -12.44
N ASN A 209 -6.57 12.95 -11.93
CA ASN A 209 -6.28 14.36 -11.68
C ASN A 209 -5.24 14.65 -10.57
N GLY A 210 -4.88 13.65 -9.75
CA GLY A 210 -3.87 13.73 -8.70
C GLY A 210 -4.32 14.33 -7.36
N THR A 211 -5.56 14.82 -7.24
CA THR A 211 -6.01 15.55 -6.03
C THR A 211 -6.29 14.65 -4.83
N LEU A 212 -6.69 13.39 -5.05
CA LEU A 212 -7.20 12.46 -4.03
C LEU A 212 -8.41 12.99 -3.24
N SER A 213 -9.20 13.91 -3.80
CA SER A 213 -10.35 14.54 -3.12
C SER A 213 -11.37 13.56 -2.53
N ARG A 214 -11.53 12.37 -3.14
CA ARG A 214 -12.46 11.32 -2.72
C ARG A 214 -11.90 10.36 -1.65
N ARG A 215 -10.60 10.42 -1.33
CA ARG A 215 -9.92 9.50 -0.41
C ARG A 215 -10.48 9.61 1.01
N SER A 216 -11.12 8.53 1.49
CA SER A 216 -11.66 8.46 2.86
C SER A 216 -10.66 7.81 3.81
N ASN A 217 -9.97 8.62 4.62
CA ASN A 217 -9.10 8.10 5.68
C ASN A 217 -9.87 7.30 6.74
N TRP A 218 -11.15 7.61 6.98
CA TRP A 218 -12.03 6.81 7.85
C TRP A 218 -12.22 5.39 7.29
N MET A 219 -12.52 5.26 6.00
CA MET A 219 -12.70 3.97 5.35
C MET A 219 -11.39 3.15 5.41
N ARG A 220 -10.25 3.77 5.10
CA ARG A 220 -8.92 3.15 5.10
C ARG A 220 -8.43 2.72 6.49
N ARG A 221 -8.80 3.46 7.55
CA ARG A 221 -8.48 3.15 8.97
C ARG A 221 -9.52 2.26 9.66
N SER A 222 -10.57 1.83 8.97
CA SER A 222 -11.63 1.02 9.59
C SER A 222 -11.13 -0.35 10.06
N LYS A 223 -11.64 -0.83 11.20
CA LYS A 223 -11.31 -2.17 11.77
C LYS A 223 -11.65 -3.35 10.84
N PHE A 224 -12.43 -3.10 9.78
CA PHE A 224 -12.68 -4.04 8.70
C PHE A 224 -11.38 -4.47 7.99
N TRP A 225 -10.47 -3.53 7.74
CA TRP A 225 -9.19 -3.87 7.10
C TRP A 225 -8.23 -4.61 8.03
N SER A 226 -8.35 -4.41 9.33
CA SER A 226 -7.67 -5.24 10.33
C SER A 226 -8.11 -6.71 10.26
N LEU A 227 -9.39 -6.99 9.97
CA LEU A 227 -9.89 -8.35 9.72
C LEU A 227 -9.33 -8.94 8.42
N PHE A 228 -9.26 -8.14 7.35
CA PHE A 228 -8.65 -8.53 6.07
C PHE A 228 -7.17 -8.91 6.25
N ALA A 229 -6.35 -8.03 6.85
CA ALA A 229 -4.94 -8.29 7.12
C ALA A 229 -4.72 -9.50 8.04
N SER A 230 -5.61 -9.71 9.02
CA SER A 230 -5.57 -10.86 9.94
C SER A 230 -6.00 -12.19 9.31
N TYR A 231 -6.55 -12.20 8.09
CA TYR A 231 -6.78 -13.44 7.34
C TYR A 231 -5.47 -14.03 6.81
N PHE A 232 -4.52 -13.17 6.43
CA PHE A 232 -3.23 -13.49 5.83
C PHE A 232 -2.04 -13.35 6.80
N PRO A 233 -2.26 -13.36 8.12
CA PRO A 233 -1.34 -12.82 9.13
C PRO A 233 -0.38 -11.71 8.67
N ALA A 234 -0.88 -10.72 7.91
CA ALA A 234 -0.01 -9.86 7.11
C ALA A 234 0.84 -8.89 7.97
N ARG A 235 2.04 -8.58 7.49
CA ARG A 235 2.99 -7.64 8.12
C ARG A 235 3.66 -6.76 7.08
N LEU A 236 3.82 -5.49 7.43
CA LEU A 236 4.65 -4.52 6.71
C LEU A 236 5.91 -4.25 7.55
N HIS A 237 7.07 -4.43 6.93
CA HIS A 237 8.38 -4.33 7.57
C HIS A 237 9.19 -3.22 6.90
N ARG A 238 9.63 -2.24 7.69
CA ARG A 238 10.48 -1.13 7.25
C ARG A 238 11.96 -1.48 7.45
N THR A 239 12.78 -1.39 6.40
CA THR A 239 14.25 -1.51 6.51
C THR A 239 14.93 -0.19 6.86
N VAL A 240 14.48 0.93 6.29
CA VAL A 240 15.02 2.28 6.53
C VAL A 240 13.90 3.31 6.61
N GLU A 241 14.19 4.44 7.24
CA GLU A 241 13.31 5.61 7.25
C GLU A 241 13.30 6.26 5.85
N LEU A 242 12.21 6.96 5.52
CA LEU A 242 12.08 7.72 4.28
C LEU A 242 11.78 9.19 4.60
N GLU A 243 12.45 10.09 3.91
CA GLU A 243 12.34 11.53 4.10
C GLU A 243 10.99 12.04 3.57
N PRO A 244 10.12 12.67 4.39
CA PRO A 244 8.83 13.21 3.91
C PRO A 244 9.00 14.41 2.96
N THR A 245 10.23 14.89 2.75
CA THR A 245 10.60 15.94 1.80
C THR A 245 10.86 15.42 0.37
N ARG A 246 10.80 14.10 0.15
CA ARG A 246 11.03 13.48 -1.16
C ARG A 246 9.72 13.01 -1.81
N LYS A 247 9.81 12.64 -3.09
CA LYS A 247 8.77 11.93 -3.86
C LYS A 247 9.18 10.47 -4.01
N TYR A 248 8.22 9.54 -4.04
CA TYR A 248 8.54 8.10 -4.10
C TYR A 248 7.69 7.30 -5.09
N ILE A 249 8.33 6.34 -5.76
CA ILE A 249 7.66 5.25 -6.49
C ILE A 249 8.02 3.92 -5.82
N PHE A 250 7.08 3.36 -5.07
CA PHE A 250 7.18 2.03 -4.49
C PHE A 250 6.86 1.00 -5.57
N GLY A 251 7.80 0.12 -5.91
CA GLY A 251 7.56 -0.99 -6.83
C GLY A 251 7.38 -2.28 -6.05
N TYR A 252 6.16 -2.84 -6.10
CA TYR A 252 5.76 -4.04 -5.36
C TYR A 252 5.96 -5.32 -6.18
N HIS A 253 6.57 -6.31 -5.54
CA HIS A 253 6.89 -7.63 -6.10
C HIS A 253 6.63 -8.75 -5.07
N PRO A 254 6.16 -9.94 -5.48
CA PRO A 254 5.55 -10.21 -6.76
C PRO A 254 4.12 -9.63 -6.80
N HIS A 255 3.51 -9.58 -7.98
CA HIS A 255 2.09 -9.30 -8.13
C HIS A 255 1.23 -10.41 -7.50
N GLY A 256 1.68 -11.66 -7.57
CA GLY A 256 0.81 -12.82 -7.30
C GLY A 256 -0.44 -12.76 -8.19
N ILE A 257 -1.54 -13.37 -7.75
CA ILE A 257 -2.79 -13.35 -8.54
C ILE A 257 -3.54 -12.02 -8.40
N ILE A 258 -3.72 -11.51 -7.17
CA ILE A 258 -4.55 -10.33 -6.85
C ILE A 258 -3.81 -9.26 -6.01
N SER A 259 -2.56 -9.52 -5.59
CA SER A 259 -1.76 -8.58 -4.77
C SER A 259 -2.43 -8.19 -3.45
N HIS A 260 -2.91 -9.18 -2.68
CA HIS A 260 -3.61 -8.96 -1.41
C HIS A 260 -2.72 -8.25 -0.38
N GLY A 261 -1.41 -8.56 -0.36
CA GLY A 261 -0.46 -7.86 0.48
C GLY A 261 -0.28 -6.39 0.08
N ALA A 262 -0.24 -6.10 -1.23
CA ALA A 262 -0.14 -4.73 -1.73
C ALA A 262 -1.34 -3.90 -1.28
N PHE A 263 -2.55 -4.46 -1.40
CA PHE A 263 -3.76 -3.82 -0.92
C PHE A 263 -3.73 -3.60 0.60
N ALA A 264 -3.38 -4.63 1.39
CA ALA A 264 -3.28 -4.52 2.85
C ALA A 264 -2.29 -3.42 3.31
N ALA A 265 -1.10 -3.37 2.73
CA ALA A 265 -0.05 -2.43 3.11
C ALA A 265 -0.21 -1.02 2.56
N PHE A 266 -0.65 -0.87 1.32
CA PHE A 266 -0.52 0.40 0.58
C PHE A 266 -1.86 1.07 0.26
N ALA A 267 -2.97 0.33 0.24
CA ALA A 267 -4.31 0.91 0.11
C ALA A 267 -4.98 1.17 1.46
N THR A 268 -4.83 0.27 2.44
CA THR A 268 -5.43 0.41 3.79
C THR A 268 -4.43 1.00 4.80
N GLU A 269 -4.88 1.27 6.03
CA GLU A 269 -3.98 1.52 7.18
C GLU A 269 -3.87 0.32 8.13
N ALA A 270 -4.34 -0.87 7.72
CA ALA A 270 -4.37 -2.06 8.60
C ALA A 270 -2.99 -2.57 9.05
N LEU A 271 -1.94 -2.20 8.31
CA LEU A 271 -0.54 -2.52 8.61
C LEU A 271 0.28 -1.30 9.07
N GLY A 272 -0.37 -0.16 9.35
CA GLY A 272 0.28 1.03 9.90
C GLY A 272 1.25 1.74 8.95
N PHE A 273 0.91 1.89 7.66
CA PHE A 273 1.77 2.57 6.69
C PHE A 273 2.11 3.99 7.14
N ALA A 274 1.11 4.78 7.56
CA ALA A 274 1.31 6.14 8.04
C ALA A 274 2.15 6.23 9.32
N ASP A 275 2.26 5.14 10.08
CA ASP A 275 3.03 5.06 11.33
C ASP A 275 4.49 4.67 11.07
N LEU A 276 4.77 3.91 10.00
CA LEU A 276 6.12 3.56 9.53
C LEU A 276 6.76 4.67 8.68
N TYR A 277 5.93 5.41 7.93
CA TYR A 277 6.33 6.45 6.99
C TYR A 277 5.57 7.77 7.26
N PRO A 278 5.79 8.39 8.43
CA PRO A 278 5.09 9.62 8.81
C PRO A 278 5.35 10.73 7.80
N GLY A 279 4.30 11.47 7.46
CA GLY A 279 4.35 12.53 6.46
C GLY A 279 4.33 12.07 5.00
N ILE A 280 4.39 10.76 4.70
CA ILE A 280 4.30 10.25 3.32
C ILE A 280 2.88 9.80 3.00
N THR A 281 2.26 10.42 1.99
CA THR A 281 0.93 10.04 1.47
C THR A 281 1.08 9.10 0.28
N ASN A 282 0.98 7.79 0.53
CA ASN A 282 1.01 6.78 -0.52
C ASN A 282 -0.36 6.51 -1.17
N THR A 283 -0.36 6.23 -2.47
CA THR A 283 -1.52 5.87 -3.30
C THR A 283 -1.22 4.55 -4.04
N LEU A 284 -1.96 3.48 -3.76
CA LEU A 284 -1.84 2.24 -4.52
C LEU A 284 -2.53 2.38 -5.88
N LEU A 285 -1.83 2.02 -6.95
CA LEU A 285 -2.32 2.18 -8.32
C LEU A 285 -2.89 0.88 -8.87
N THR A 286 -3.92 1.01 -9.69
CA THR A 286 -4.63 -0.12 -10.30
C THR A 286 -5.06 0.18 -11.73
N LEU A 287 -5.60 -0.82 -12.42
CA LEU A 287 -6.01 -0.73 -13.83
C LEU A 287 -7.05 0.37 -14.05
N ASP A 288 -6.91 1.15 -15.12
CA ASP A 288 -7.83 2.24 -15.47
C ASP A 288 -9.29 1.77 -15.57
N THR A 289 -9.50 0.56 -16.10
CA THR A 289 -10.81 -0.10 -16.24
C THR A 289 -11.58 -0.18 -14.92
N ASN A 290 -10.91 -0.27 -13.77
CA ASN A 290 -11.56 -0.30 -12.45
C ASN A 290 -12.33 1.00 -12.15
N PHE A 291 -11.87 2.14 -12.70
CA PHE A 291 -12.52 3.44 -12.54
C PHE A 291 -13.63 3.69 -13.57
N ARG A 292 -13.90 2.72 -14.45
CA ARG A 292 -15.02 2.75 -15.41
C ARG A 292 -16.18 1.85 -14.98
N VAL A 293 -16.02 1.05 -13.92
CA VAL A 293 -17.08 0.20 -13.35
C VAL A 293 -17.95 1.03 -12.40
N PRO A 294 -19.25 1.21 -12.68
CA PRO A 294 -20.17 1.92 -11.80
C PRO A 294 -20.15 1.41 -10.36
N PHE A 295 -20.24 2.33 -9.40
CA PHE A 295 -20.15 2.15 -7.95
C PHE A 295 -18.83 1.58 -7.41
N TYR A 296 -18.22 0.60 -8.08
CA TYR A 296 -16.87 0.13 -7.73
C TYR A 296 -15.83 1.23 -7.91
N ARG A 297 -15.96 2.09 -8.93
CA ARG A 297 -15.19 3.33 -9.10
C ARG A 297 -15.19 4.17 -7.83
N ASP A 298 -16.37 4.50 -7.31
CA ASP A 298 -16.50 5.36 -6.13
C ASP A 298 -15.93 4.71 -4.87
N TYR A 299 -16.08 3.39 -4.73
CA TYR A 299 -15.46 2.59 -3.67
C TYR A 299 -13.92 2.56 -3.78
N ALA A 300 -13.36 2.38 -4.98
CA ALA A 300 -11.92 2.39 -5.22
C ALA A 300 -11.31 3.77 -4.92
N LEU A 301 -11.96 4.85 -5.36
CA LEU A 301 -11.56 6.22 -5.06
C LEU A 301 -11.70 6.55 -3.56
N ALA A 302 -12.75 6.05 -2.89
CA ALA A 302 -12.90 6.17 -1.44
C ALA A 302 -11.80 5.45 -0.65
N MET A 303 -11.32 4.31 -1.16
CA MET A 303 -10.13 3.62 -0.65
C MET A 303 -8.81 4.35 -0.96
N GLY A 304 -8.83 5.42 -1.77
CA GLY A 304 -7.64 6.16 -2.17
C GLY A 304 -6.79 5.43 -3.21
N LEU A 305 -7.40 4.57 -4.03
CA LEU A 305 -6.77 4.01 -5.23
C LEU A 305 -6.82 5.03 -6.39
N ALA A 306 -5.88 4.93 -7.32
CA ALA A 306 -5.86 5.73 -8.55
C ALA A 306 -5.42 4.90 -9.77
N SER A 307 -5.59 5.47 -10.97
CA SER A 307 -5.19 4.80 -12.22
C SER A 307 -3.67 4.63 -12.31
N VAL A 308 -3.21 3.51 -12.85
CA VAL A 308 -1.78 3.25 -13.13
C VAL A 308 -1.30 3.91 -14.43
N SER A 309 -2.12 4.79 -15.02
CA SER A 309 -1.73 5.57 -16.21
C SER A 309 -0.56 6.51 -15.91
N ARG A 310 0.25 6.79 -16.94
CA ARG A 310 1.37 7.76 -16.85
C ARG A 310 0.88 9.10 -16.30
N GLU A 311 -0.20 9.63 -16.88
CA GLU A 311 -0.80 10.91 -16.50
C GLU A 311 -1.20 10.95 -15.01
N SER A 312 -1.84 9.88 -14.49
CA SER A 312 -2.21 9.80 -13.08
C SER A 312 -0.98 9.85 -12.16
N ILE A 313 0.08 9.10 -12.51
CA ILE A 313 1.33 9.09 -11.75
C ILE A 313 1.99 10.48 -11.78
N GLU A 314 2.08 11.11 -12.95
CA GLU A 314 2.64 12.46 -13.09
C GLU A 314 1.85 13.48 -12.26
N ASN A 315 0.51 13.44 -12.32
CA ASN A 315 -0.36 14.29 -11.51
C ASN A 315 -0.24 14.01 -9.99
N LEU A 316 -0.16 12.74 -9.56
CA LEU A 316 -0.05 12.36 -8.16
C LEU A 316 1.27 12.78 -7.52
N LEU A 317 2.35 12.79 -8.31
CA LEU A 317 3.70 13.16 -7.91
C LEU A 317 4.03 14.65 -8.13
N SER A 318 3.18 15.41 -8.81
CA SER A 318 3.35 16.87 -8.99
C SER A 318 2.33 17.73 -8.25
N LYS A 319 1.32 17.14 -7.59
CA LYS A 319 0.23 17.89 -6.94
C LYS A 319 0.02 17.47 -5.48
N GLY A 320 -0.24 18.46 -4.63
CA GLY A 320 -0.45 18.27 -3.20
C GLY A 320 0.85 17.94 -2.48
N GLY A 321 0.76 17.23 -1.35
CA GLY A 321 1.92 17.07 -0.47
C GLY A 321 2.24 18.36 0.30
N HIS A 322 3.34 18.38 1.04
CA HIS A 322 3.64 19.44 2.02
C HIS A 322 3.91 20.81 1.40
N ASN A 323 4.41 20.86 0.16
CA ASN A 323 4.66 22.11 -0.58
C ASN A 323 3.66 22.36 -1.72
N GLY A 324 2.64 21.50 -1.90
CA GLY A 324 1.71 21.58 -3.04
C GLY A 324 2.23 21.01 -4.38
N GLU A 325 3.54 20.79 -4.52
CA GLU A 325 4.21 20.32 -5.75
C GLU A 325 4.66 18.84 -5.69
N GLY A 326 4.06 18.09 -4.77
CA GLY A 326 4.28 16.65 -4.61
C GLY A 326 5.20 16.21 -3.47
N MET A 327 5.72 17.13 -2.66
CA MET A 327 6.59 16.76 -1.53
C MET A 327 5.89 15.84 -0.53
N GLY A 328 6.47 14.66 -0.24
CA GLY A 328 5.84 13.64 0.61
C GLY A 328 4.77 12.81 -0.11
N ARG A 329 4.68 12.86 -1.44
CA ARG A 329 3.79 12.00 -2.23
C ARG A 329 4.49 10.72 -2.63
N ALA A 330 3.76 9.62 -2.51
CA ALA A 330 4.18 8.31 -2.95
C ALA A 330 3.10 7.65 -3.80
N VAL A 331 3.54 6.85 -4.79
CA VAL A 331 2.68 5.91 -5.50
C VAL A 331 3.24 4.50 -5.36
N THR A 332 2.35 3.50 -5.22
CA THR A 332 2.73 2.09 -5.27
C THR A 332 2.25 1.46 -6.57
N ILE A 333 3.18 0.89 -7.32
CA ILE A 333 2.92 0.17 -8.58
C ILE A 333 3.26 -1.29 -8.37
N VAL A 334 2.33 -2.19 -8.70
CA VAL A 334 2.61 -3.63 -8.74
C VAL A 334 3.21 -3.98 -10.11
N ILE A 335 4.51 -4.25 -10.15
CA ILE A 335 5.29 -4.16 -11.40
C ILE A 335 5.02 -5.34 -12.36
N GLY A 336 4.94 -6.57 -11.86
CA GLY A 336 4.81 -7.77 -12.69
C GLY A 336 3.53 -7.81 -13.54
N GLY A 337 2.45 -7.21 -13.01
CA GLY A 337 1.16 -7.08 -13.68
C GLY A 337 0.55 -8.41 -14.13
N ALA A 338 -0.28 -8.34 -15.18
CA ALA A 338 -0.96 -9.50 -15.77
C ALA A 338 -0.05 -10.53 -16.49
N ARG A 339 1.28 -10.34 -16.55
CA ARG A 339 2.20 -11.39 -17.03
C ARG A 339 2.61 -12.26 -15.84
N GLU A 340 3.10 -11.63 -14.78
CA GLU A 340 3.52 -12.33 -13.56
C GLU A 340 2.36 -13.04 -12.85
N SER A 341 1.15 -12.49 -12.89
CA SER A 341 -0.03 -13.15 -12.30
C SER A 341 -0.48 -14.43 -13.01
N LEU A 342 -0.03 -14.67 -14.25
CA LEU A 342 -0.27 -15.90 -15.00
C LEU A 342 0.81 -16.96 -14.79
N ASP A 343 1.97 -16.56 -14.24
CA ASP A 343 3.12 -17.41 -13.94
C ASP A 343 3.30 -17.62 -12.42
N ALA A 344 2.35 -17.14 -11.60
CA ALA A 344 2.42 -17.13 -10.14
C ALA A 344 2.22 -18.52 -9.54
N ARG A 345 3.32 -19.21 -9.22
CA ARG A 345 3.30 -20.54 -8.59
C ARG A 345 3.79 -20.50 -7.14
N PRO A 346 3.10 -21.18 -6.20
CA PRO A 346 3.57 -21.42 -4.85
C PRO A 346 5.00 -21.96 -4.79
N HIS A 347 5.72 -21.56 -3.74
CA HIS A 347 7.11 -21.90 -3.44
C HIS A 347 8.14 -21.39 -4.46
N SER A 348 7.75 -20.51 -5.39
CA SER A 348 8.62 -19.91 -6.40
C SER A 348 8.46 -18.39 -6.46
N LEU A 349 9.54 -17.69 -6.79
CA LEU A 349 9.53 -16.24 -6.94
C LEU A 349 10.23 -15.84 -8.24
N ARG A 350 9.43 -15.64 -9.28
CA ARG A 350 9.87 -15.27 -10.63
C ARG A 350 9.30 -13.90 -10.95
N LEU A 351 10.16 -12.90 -11.09
CA LEU A 351 9.77 -11.49 -11.27
C LEU A 351 9.94 -11.05 -12.72
N VAL A 352 8.83 -10.60 -13.31
CA VAL A 352 8.74 -10.06 -14.67
C VAL A 352 9.25 -8.62 -14.62
N LEU A 353 10.58 -8.45 -14.68
CA LEU A 353 11.23 -7.17 -14.41
C LEU A 353 12.33 -6.80 -15.42
N ARG A 354 12.91 -7.75 -16.16
CA ARG A 354 14.06 -7.49 -17.05
C ARG A 354 13.74 -6.47 -18.15
N SER A 355 12.57 -6.57 -18.77
CA SER A 355 12.07 -5.61 -19.77
C SER A 355 11.34 -4.39 -19.18
N ARG A 356 11.00 -4.41 -17.88
CA ARG A 356 10.10 -3.42 -17.26
C ARG A 356 10.82 -2.16 -16.79
N LYS A 357 11.32 -1.34 -17.73
CA LYS A 357 11.99 -0.06 -17.41
C LYS A 357 11.05 1.15 -17.32
N GLY A 358 9.77 1.00 -17.66
CA GLY A 358 8.81 2.11 -17.76
C GLY A 358 8.57 2.91 -16.47
N PHE A 359 8.47 2.23 -15.32
CA PHE A 359 8.28 2.91 -14.02
C PHE A 359 9.55 3.65 -13.56
N ILE A 360 10.73 3.17 -13.94
CA ILE A 360 12.03 3.80 -13.67
C ILE A 360 12.21 5.05 -14.54
N LYS A 361 11.86 4.96 -15.82
CA LYS A 361 11.83 6.13 -16.73
C LYS A 361 10.89 7.22 -16.23
N LEU A 362 9.83 6.84 -15.54
CA LEU A 362 8.88 7.75 -14.91
C LEU A 362 9.41 8.34 -13.60
N ALA A 363 10.02 7.53 -12.74
CA ALA A 363 10.73 7.98 -11.53
C ALA A 363 11.78 9.06 -11.85
N ILE A 364 12.63 8.81 -12.85
CA ILE A 364 13.65 9.74 -13.33
C ILE A 364 13.02 11.04 -13.88
N ARG A 365 11.90 10.97 -14.60
CA ARG A 365 11.20 12.18 -15.09
C ARG A 365 10.62 13.03 -13.97
N MET A 366 10.10 12.38 -12.92
CA MET A 366 9.43 13.06 -11.81
C MET A 366 10.36 13.46 -10.67
N GLY A 367 11.63 13.02 -10.67
CA GLY A 367 12.54 13.18 -9.54
C GLY A 367 12.01 12.46 -8.29
N ALA A 368 11.47 11.26 -8.47
CA ALA A 368 10.85 10.46 -7.42
C ALA A 368 11.67 9.19 -7.15
N ASP A 369 12.17 9.04 -5.93
CA ASP A 369 13.06 7.95 -5.56
C ASP A 369 12.35 6.59 -5.63
N LEU A 370 13.05 5.57 -6.12
CA LEU A 370 12.50 4.25 -6.32
C LEU A 370 12.67 3.41 -5.06
N VAL A 371 11.57 2.86 -4.54
CA VAL A 371 11.58 2.03 -3.34
C VAL A 371 11.18 0.60 -3.72
N PRO A 372 12.11 -0.36 -3.77
CA PRO A 372 11.76 -1.75 -4.02
C PRO A 372 11.01 -2.35 -2.83
N VAL A 373 9.95 -3.09 -3.08
CA VAL A 373 9.17 -3.79 -2.06
C VAL A 373 9.02 -5.25 -2.44
N LEU A 374 9.39 -6.14 -1.51
CA LEU A 374 9.35 -7.60 -1.71
C LEU A 374 8.41 -8.26 -0.70
N ALA A 375 7.40 -8.96 -1.21
CA ALA A 375 6.34 -9.59 -0.44
C ALA A 375 6.48 -11.12 -0.44
N PHE A 376 7.07 -11.63 0.64
CA PHE A 376 7.18 -13.06 0.89
C PHE A 376 5.80 -13.62 1.27
N GLY A 377 5.36 -14.67 0.57
CA GLY A 377 4.06 -15.32 0.82
C GLY A 377 2.93 -14.93 -0.14
N GLU A 378 3.09 -13.91 -0.99
CA GLU A 378 2.03 -13.47 -1.92
C GLU A 378 1.66 -14.54 -2.97
N ASN A 379 2.67 -15.22 -3.54
CA ASN A 379 2.45 -16.35 -4.47
C ASN A 379 1.85 -17.60 -3.80
N GLU A 380 1.85 -17.65 -2.46
CA GLU A 380 1.33 -18.79 -1.70
C GLU A 380 -0.19 -18.72 -1.50
N LEU A 381 -0.81 -17.57 -1.82
CA LEU A 381 -2.22 -17.31 -1.53
C LEU A 381 -3.18 -18.09 -2.44
N TYR A 382 -2.71 -18.67 -3.55
CA TYR A 382 -3.52 -19.39 -4.52
C TYR A 382 -2.72 -20.53 -5.17
N ASP A 383 -3.39 -21.62 -5.54
CA ASP A 383 -2.79 -22.64 -6.40
C ASP A 383 -3.28 -22.38 -7.84
N GLN A 384 -2.36 -22.01 -8.73
CA GLN A 384 -2.69 -21.74 -10.13
C GLN A 384 -2.77 -23.05 -10.92
N VAL A 385 -3.92 -23.30 -11.56
CA VAL A 385 -4.09 -24.42 -12.51
C VAL A 385 -3.17 -24.17 -13.70
N ASP A 386 -2.49 -25.22 -14.18
CA ASP A 386 -1.54 -25.03 -15.26
C ASP A 386 -2.25 -24.74 -16.59
N SER A 387 -2.17 -23.48 -17.04
CA SER A 387 -2.80 -23.02 -18.28
C SER A 387 -2.17 -23.65 -19.53
N VAL A 388 -0.98 -24.26 -19.41
CA VAL A 388 -0.33 -25.06 -20.46
C VAL A 388 -1.14 -26.32 -20.80
N GLU A 389 -1.87 -26.90 -19.84
CA GLU A 389 -2.69 -28.10 -20.07
C GLU A 389 -3.97 -27.79 -20.90
N HIS A 390 -4.33 -26.51 -21.04
CA HIS A 390 -5.57 -26.08 -21.71
C HIS A 390 -5.35 -24.94 -22.73
N PRO A 391 -4.82 -25.25 -23.94
CA PRO A 391 -4.46 -24.24 -24.94
C PRO A 391 -5.59 -23.30 -25.39
N TRP A 392 -6.85 -23.74 -25.31
CA TRP A 392 -8.01 -22.92 -25.69
C TRP A 392 -8.36 -21.90 -24.61
N ILE A 393 -8.18 -22.26 -23.33
CA ILE A 393 -8.34 -21.36 -22.18
C ILE A 393 -7.26 -20.29 -22.22
N TYR A 394 -5.99 -20.69 -22.44
CA TYR A 394 -4.88 -19.75 -22.57
C TYR A 394 -5.10 -18.74 -23.74
N LYS A 395 -5.58 -19.21 -24.90
CA LYS A 395 -5.96 -18.33 -26.02
C LYS A 395 -7.07 -17.35 -25.62
N GLY A 396 -8.11 -17.81 -24.93
CA GLY A 396 -9.19 -16.96 -24.41
C GLY A 396 -8.69 -15.90 -23.42
N GLN A 397 -7.86 -16.30 -22.46
CA GLN A 397 -7.21 -15.38 -21.51
C GLN A 397 -6.36 -14.32 -22.24
N MET A 398 -5.58 -14.71 -23.25
CA MET A 398 -4.77 -13.77 -24.02
C MET A 398 -5.61 -12.80 -24.88
N ILE A 399 -6.80 -13.19 -25.33
CA ILE A 399 -7.76 -12.28 -25.97
C ILE A 399 -8.31 -11.28 -24.94
N VAL A 400 -8.74 -11.73 -23.77
CA VAL A 400 -9.22 -10.86 -22.68
C VAL A 400 -8.10 -9.89 -22.23
N LYS A 401 -6.85 -10.36 -22.13
CA LYS A 401 -5.66 -9.54 -21.88
C LYS A 401 -5.52 -8.40 -22.89
N LYS A 402 -5.66 -8.73 -24.18
CA LYS A 402 -5.51 -7.80 -25.29
C LYS A 402 -6.65 -6.78 -25.36
N MET A 403 -7.86 -7.15 -24.95
CA MET A 403 -9.04 -6.28 -24.97
C MET A 403 -9.19 -5.41 -23.71
N MET A 404 -8.89 -5.93 -22.52
CA MET A 404 -9.21 -5.29 -21.24
C MET A 404 -7.98 -4.94 -20.37
N GLY A 405 -6.77 -5.31 -20.79
CA GLY A 405 -5.52 -5.04 -20.06
C GLY A 405 -5.26 -5.96 -18.85
N PHE A 406 -6.24 -6.79 -18.48
CA PHE A 406 -6.13 -7.81 -17.44
C PHE A 406 -6.59 -9.17 -17.95
N THR A 407 -6.20 -10.23 -17.25
CA THR A 407 -6.75 -11.58 -17.46
C THR A 407 -7.58 -12.00 -16.27
N ILE A 408 -8.51 -12.91 -16.49
CA ILE A 408 -9.10 -13.71 -15.41
C ILE A 408 -8.25 -15.00 -15.34
N PRO A 409 -7.23 -15.08 -14.46
CA PRO A 409 -6.52 -16.33 -14.25
C PRO A 409 -7.51 -17.39 -13.74
N LEU A 410 -7.38 -18.62 -14.23
CA LEU A 410 -8.06 -19.77 -13.62
C LEU A 410 -7.16 -20.26 -12.48
N PHE A 411 -7.64 -20.10 -11.26
CA PHE A 411 -6.93 -20.51 -10.05
C PHE A 411 -7.84 -21.39 -9.20
N HIS A 412 -7.25 -22.41 -8.59
CA HIS A 412 -7.88 -23.14 -7.50
C HIS A 412 -7.63 -22.36 -6.20
N ALA A 413 -8.73 -22.01 -5.54
CA ALA A 413 -8.75 -21.51 -4.18
C ALA A 413 -9.91 -22.18 -3.44
N ARG A 414 -10.16 -21.79 -2.18
CA ARG A 414 -11.30 -22.29 -1.43
C ARG A 414 -12.61 -21.76 -2.00
N GLY A 415 -13.62 -22.63 -2.05
CA GLY A 415 -15.01 -22.24 -2.16
C GLY A 415 -15.51 -21.57 -0.89
N ILE A 416 -16.62 -20.83 -1.04
CA ILE A 416 -17.35 -20.24 0.08
C ILE A 416 -17.98 -21.37 0.94
N PHE A 417 -18.28 -22.52 0.32
CA PHE A 417 -18.93 -23.69 0.95
C PHE A 417 -18.18 -25.03 0.77
N ASN A 418 -17.22 -25.13 -0.15
CA ASN A 418 -16.41 -26.33 -0.41
C ASN A 418 -14.90 -25.99 -0.35
N TYR A 419 -14.03 -26.93 0.04
CA TYR A 419 -12.59 -26.66 0.12
C TYR A 419 -11.87 -26.66 -1.23
N ASP A 420 -12.47 -27.27 -2.27
CA ASP A 420 -11.71 -27.77 -3.42
C ASP A 420 -11.77 -26.87 -4.68
N VAL A 421 -12.75 -25.96 -4.81
CA VAL A 421 -12.86 -24.98 -5.91
C VAL A 421 -13.50 -23.67 -5.42
N GLY A 422 -12.90 -22.51 -5.74
CA GLY A 422 -13.50 -21.19 -5.52
C GLY A 422 -12.54 -20.01 -5.48
N LEU A 423 -13.04 -18.86 -4.97
CA LEU A 423 -12.38 -17.54 -5.03
C LEU A 423 -11.55 -17.17 -3.78
N MET A 424 -11.72 -17.89 -2.67
CA MET A 424 -11.11 -17.53 -1.39
C MET A 424 -9.64 -17.98 -1.30
N PRO A 425 -8.67 -17.05 -1.17
CA PRO A 425 -7.26 -17.41 -1.07
C PRO A 425 -6.94 -18.25 0.17
N TYR A 426 -5.77 -18.88 0.19
CA TYR A 426 -5.26 -19.56 1.37
C TYR A 426 -4.90 -18.59 2.49
N ARG A 427 -5.19 -19.00 3.73
CA ARG A 427 -4.71 -18.33 4.95
C ARG A 427 -3.22 -18.65 5.17
N ARG A 428 -2.34 -18.00 4.42
CA ARG A 428 -0.88 -18.08 4.59
C ARG A 428 -0.33 -16.70 4.95
N ALA A 429 0.83 -16.66 5.61
CA ALA A 429 1.44 -15.41 6.09
C ALA A 429 2.01 -14.59 4.92
N VAL A 430 1.78 -13.27 4.90
CA VAL A 430 2.37 -12.36 3.91
C VAL A 430 3.25 -11.32 4.62
N ASN A 431 4.56 -11.38 4.37
CA ASN A 431 5.56 -10.49 4.95
C ASN A 431 6.11 -9.56 3.87
N ILE A 432 5.75 -8.28 3.96
CA ILE A 432 6.04 -7.25 2.97
C ILE A 432 7.23 -6.45 3.48
N VAL A 433 8.38 -6.57 2.83
CA VAL A 433 9.61 -5.88 3.23
C VAL A 433 9.88 -4.74 2.25
N VAL A 434 9.95 -3.52 2.78
CA VAL A 434 10.28 -2.31 2.03
C VAL A 434 11.78 -2.07 2.09
N GLY A 435 12.43 -2.03 0.92
CA GLY A 435 13.87 -1.82 0.77
C GLY A 435 14.32 -0.37 0.88
N ARG A 436 15.60 -0.15 0.59
CA ARG A 436 16.23 1.18 0.59
C ARG A 436 15.81 1.97 -0.67
N PRO A 437 15.66 3.30 -0.58
CA PRO A 437 15.38 4.12 -1.75
C PRO A 437 16.61 4.20 -2.66
N ILE A 438 16.42 3.91 -3.96
CA ILE A 438 17.38 4.27 -5.01
C ILE A 438 17.10 5.74 -5.33
N ARG A 439 18.06 6.61 -5.01
CA ARG A 439 17.95 8.05 -5.26
C ARG A 439 18.07 8.34 -6.75
N VAL A 440 17.09 9.06 -7.31
CA VAL A 440 17.11 9.45 -8.73
C VAL A 440 17.42 10.92 -8.91
N VAL A 441 18.20 11.24 -9.93
CA VAL A 441 18.42 12.61 -10.43
C VAL A 441 17.37 12.88 -11.50
N GLN A 442 16.67 14.01 -11.40
CA GLN A 442 15.59 14.31 -12.34
C GLN A 442 16.13 14.62 -13.74
N GLN A 443 15.60 13.97 -14.77
CA GLN A 443 15.96 14.22 -16.18
C GLN A 443 14.72 14.43 -17.05
N GLY A 444 14.88 15.07 -18.21
CA GLY A 444 13.84 15.13 -19.23
C GLY A 444 12.65 16.04 -18.95
N SER A 445 12.71 16.88 -17.90
CA SER A 445 11.61 17.80 -17.53
C SER A 445 11.27 18.85 -18.60
N LYS A 446 12.16 19.10 -19.58
CA LYS A 446 11.92 20.00 -20.72
C LYS A 446 11.66 19.21 -22.01
N ASP A 447 12.55 18.28 -22.36
CA ASP A 447 12.55 17.63 -23.67
C ASP A 447 11.95 16.21 -23.69
N ASN A 448 11.38 15.74 -22.58
CA ASN A 448 10.91 14.35 -22.35
C ASN A 448 11.97 13.23 -22.52
N LYS A 449 13.21 13.54 -22.90
CA LYS A 449 14.31 12.58 -23.06
C LYS A 449 14.91 12.22 -21.70
N VAL A 450 15.09 10.93 -21.47
CA VAL A 450 15.85 10.35 -20.36
C VAL A 450 17.03 9.64 -20.99
N ASP A 451 18.22 9.77 -20.41
CA ASP A 451 19.37 9.01 -20.87
C ASP A 451 19.15 7.51 -20.64
N GLU A 452 19.25 6.70 -21.68
CA GLU A 452 19.02 5.26 -21.60
C GLU A 452 20.17 4.56 -20.83
N ALA A 453 21.39 5.13 -20.81
CA ALA A 453 22.48 4.57 -19.99
C ALA A 453 22.20 4.78 -18.49
N TYR A 454 21.80 5.98 -18.09
CA TYR A 454 21.35 6.25 -16.71
C TYR A 454 20.09 5.44 -16.33
N LEU A 455 19.13 5.28 -17.24
CA LEU A 455 17.95 4.43 -17.03
C LEU A 455 18.34 2.98 -16.69
N ASP A 456 19.32 2.45 -17.40
CA ASP A 456 19.79 1.06 -17.23
C ASP A 456 20.65 0.89 -15.97
N GLN A 457 21.41 1.91 -15.58
CA GLN A 457 22.07 1.96 -14.28
C GLN A 457 21.04 1.90 -13.14
N VAL A 458 20.04 2.78 -13.14
CA VAL A 458 19.02 2.82 -12.08
C VAL A 458 18.17 1.53 -12.06
N HIS A 459 17.92 0.91 -13.22
CA HIS A 459 17.29 -0.43 -13.28
C HIS A 459 18.18 -1.51 -12.64
N THR A 460 19.47 -1.48 -12.89
CA THR A 460 20.44 -2.42 -12.28
C THR A 460 20.50 -2.25 -10.76
N GLU A 461 20.55 -1.01 -10.26
CA GLU A 461 20.51 -0.70 -8.82
C GLU A 461 19.20 -1.16 -8.17
N TYR A 462 18.07 -0.95 -8.84
CA TYR A 462 16.75 -1.39 -8.39
C TYR A 462 16.65 -2.93 -8.28
N VAL A 463 17.16 -3.66 -9.28
CA VAL A 463 17.23 -5.13 -9.27
C VAL A 463 18.17 -5.62 -8.17
N ALA A 464 19.33 -5.00 -8.00
CA ALA A 464 20.30 -5.38 -6.97
C ALA A 464 19.73 -5.23 -5.55
N GLU A 465 18.95 -4.18 -5.27
CA GLU A 465 18.29 -4.00 -3.98
C GLU A 465 17.15 -5.02 -3.75
N LEU A 466 16.42 -5.46 -4.80
CA LEU A 466 15.48 -6.59 -4.69
C LEU A 466 16.20 -7.92 -4.37
N VAL A 467 17.33 -8.20 -5.02
CA VAL A 467 18.15 -9.38 -4.72
C VAL A 467 18.67 -9.33 -3.28
N ARG A 468 19.13 -8.16 -2.81
CA ARG A 468 19.54 -7.96 -1.41
C ARG A 468 18.39 -8.21 -0.42
N LEU A 469 17.17 -7.76 -0.73
CA LEU A 469 15.99 -8.06 0.09
C LEU A 469 15.68 -9.56 0.11
N TRP A 470 15.78 -10.24 -1.04
CA TRP A 470 15.59 -11.68 -1.11
C TRP A 470 16.63 -12.41 -0.26
N ASP A 471 17.92 -12.16 -0.47
CA ASP A 471 19.01 -12.84 0.23
C ASP A 471 18.97 -12.61 1.75
N GLY A 472 18.68 -11.39 2.18
CA GLY A 472 18.60 -11.04 3.60
C GLY A 472 17.43 -11.67 4.37
N TYR A 473 16.34 -12.06 3.69
CA TYR A 473 15.10 -12.49 4.37
C TYR A 473 14.50 -13.82 3.88
N LYS A 474 15.00 -14.44 2.79
CA LYS A 474 14.50 -15.73 2.26
C LYS A 474 14.52 -16.85 3.29
N ASN A 475 15.57 -16.94 4.12
CA ASN A 475 15.67 -17.97 5.16
C ASN A 475 14.71 -17.74 6.34
N THR A 476 14.20 -16.51 6.51
CA THR A 476 13.24 -16.15 7.56
C THR A 476 11.80 -16.35 7.09
N PHE A 477 11.45 -15.85 5.90
CA PHE A 477 10.07 -15.79 5.40
C PHE A 477 9.73 -16.76 4.26
N ALA A 478 10.72 -17.31 3.54
CA ALA A 478 10.55 -18.28 2.45
C ALA A 478 11.29 -19.60 2.76
N LYS A 479 10.90 -20.23 3.87
CA LYS A 479 11.48 -21.50 4.35
C LYS A 479 11.18 -22.66 3.42
N ASP A 480 9.95 -22.73 2.92
CA ASP A 480 9.46 -23.81 2.06
C ASP A 480 9.70 -23.54 0.57
N ARG A 481 10.70 -22.71 0.20
CA ARG A 481 10.97 -22.35 -1.20
C ARG A 481 11.54 -23.54 -1.99
N LYS A 482 11.17 -23.64 -3.27
CA LYS A 482 11.68 -24.64 -4.23
C LYS A 482 12.79 -24.10 -5.13
N GLY A 483 12.99 -22.79 -5.14
CA GLY A 483 14.01 -22.11 -5.94
C GLY A 483 14.39 -20.77 -5.33
N GLU A 484 15.40 -20.14 -5.92
CA GLU A 484 15.84 -18.79 -5.59
C GLU A 484 15.08 -17.74 -6.43
N LEU A 485 15.30 -16.45 -6.17
CA LEU A 485 14.68 -15.36 -6.92
C LEU A 485 15.16 -15.37 -8.39
N GLU A 486 14.23 -15.47 -9.34
CA GLU A 486 14.49 -15.36 -10.78
C GLU A 486 14.04 -14.01 -11.32
N ILE A 487 14.91 -13.30 -12.07
CA ILE A 487 14.54 -12.09 -12.83
C ILE A 487 14.31 -12.47 -14.30
N VAL A 488 13.03 -12.57 -14.67
CA VAL A 488 12.55 -12.98 -16.00
C VAL A 488 12.11 -11.77 -16.84
N GLU A 489 11.75 -12.04 -18.11
CA GLU A 489 11.56 -11.06 -19.20
C GLU A 489 10.48 -10.00 -18.97
#